data_AF-A0A8S1N8E0-F1
#
_entry.id   AF-A0A8S1N8E0-F1
#
_cell.length_a   1.000
_cell.length_b   1.000
_cell.length_c   1.000
_cell.angle_alpha   90.00
_cell.angle_beta   90.00
_cell.angle_gamma   90.00
#
_symmetry.space_group_name_H-M   'P 1'
#
loop_
_entity.id
_entity.type
_entity.pdbx_description
1 polymer ?
#
loop_
_entity_poly.entity_id
_entity_poly.type
_entity_poly.pdbx_seq_one_letter_code
_entity_poly.pdbx_strand_id
1 'polypeptide(L)'
;MSSFKHGVFILILLSTCGGEKTIRSSPLKNITAYTNCSQKWFDKEMLGSKTICSSGSMVSSLAMILQSSSRTINSRPVNPEVLNRYLITKNGYKEDGEINFAVLNEIGLHLVRTVSDLGTAMEYYKNDFYIVLNLNFGKNYGVLIGYKEIDNQITQYIINNPIKPSENIIDPKDITVALIFRVV
;
A
#
# COMPACT_ATOMS: atom_id res chain seq x y z
N MET A 1 45.27 12.27 48.74
CA MET A 1 44.48 11.66 47.64
C MET A 1 43.02 11.64 48.05
N SER A 2 42.00 12.07 47.31
CA SER A 2 41.78 13.25 46.48
C SER A 2 40.28 13.57 46.66
N SER A 3 39.95 14.85 46.84
CA SER A 3 38.60 15.39 47.11
C SER A 3 37.79 15.47 45.81
N PHE A 4 36.62 14.84 45.76
CA PHE A 4 35.65 15.01 44.68
C PHE A 4 34.80 16.26 44.94
N LYS A 5 35.03 17.30 44.13
CA LYS A 5 34.24 18.54 44.12
C LYS A 5 32.96 18.35 43.31
N HIS A 6 31.87 18.88 43.86
CA HIS A 6 30.54 18.93 43.27
C HIS A 6 30.52 19.87 42.04
N GLY A 7 30.12 19.35 40.89
CA GLY A 7 29.74 20.16 39.72
C GLY A 7 28.23 20.13 39.56
N VAL A 8 27.55 21.16 40.06
CA VAL A 8 26.12 21.39 39.78
C VAL A 8 26.03 22.03 38.40
N PHE A 9 25.54 21.27 37.42
CA PHE A 9 25.15 21.80 36.12
C PHE A 9 23.75 22.42 36.25
N ILE A 10 23.68 23.75 36.26
CA ILE A 10 22.42 24.49 36.11
C ILE A 10 22.15 24.59 34.61
N LEU A 11 21.20 23.80 34.12
CA LEU A 11 20.69 23.91 32.76
C LEU A 11 19.59 24.97 32.75
N ILE A 12 19.89 26.16 32.24
CA ILE A 12 18.89 27.21 32.00
C ILE A 12 18.15 26.84 30.71
N LEU A 13 16.95 26.28 30.84
CA LEU A 13 16.02 26.10 29.73
C LEU A 13 15.38 27.45 29.40
N LEU A 14 15.86 28.09 28.33
CA LEU A 14 15.20 29.21 27.69
C LEU A 14 13.91 28.70 27.05
N SER A 15 12.77 29.01 27.66
CA SER A 15 11.44 28.73 27.13
C SER A 15 11.12 29.67 25.96
N THR A 16 11.53 29.30 24.75
CA THR A 16 10.93 29.88 23.53
C THR A 16 9.54 29.31 23.37
N CYS A 17 8.53 30.17 23.55
CA CYS A 17 7.11 29.84 23.35
C CYS A 17 6.84 29.69 21.83
N GLY A 18 7.33 28.61 21.24
CA GLY A 18 6.97 28.15 19.90
C GLY A 18 6.53 26.70 20.03
N GLY A 19 5.25 26.42 19.82
CA GLY A 19 4.73 25.05 19.89
C GLY A 19 5.43 24.18 18.86
N GLU A 20 6.33 23.31 19.33
CA GLU A 20 7.06 22.39 18.48
C GLU A 20 6.09 21.35 17.93
N LYS A 21 5.86 21.38 16.60
CA LYS A 21 4.99 20.41 15.94
C LYS A 21 5.56 19.02 16.09
N THR A 22 4.75 18.07 16.54
CA THR A 22 5.20 16.70 16.70
C THR A 22 5.04 15.96 15.38
N ILE A 23 6.15 15.54 14.78
CA ILE A 23 6.17 14.74 13.54
C ILE A 23 6.38 13.27 13.89
N ARG A 24 5.52 12.39 13.39
CA ARG A 24 5.63 10.93 13.59
C ARG A 24 5.46 10.20 12.26
N SER A 25 6.16 9.09 12.10
CA SER A 25 5.94 8.15 10.99
C SER A 25 5.56 6.80 11.58
N SER A 26 4.58 6.11 10.98
CA SER A 26 4.29 4.75 11.38
C SER A 26 5.40 3.78 10.94
N PRO A 27 5.57 2.66 11.65
CA PRO A 27 6.37 1.55 11.15
C PRO A 27 5.82 1.09 9.79
N LEU A 28 6.73 0.81 8.86
CA LEU A 28 6.32 0.34 7.54
C LEU A 28 5.90 -1.13 7.59
N LYS A 29 4.75 -1.47 7.00
CA LYS A 29 4.40 -2.87 6.74
C LYS A 29 5.39 -3.46 5.73
N ASN A 30 5.97 -4.60 6.06
CA ASN A 30 6.87 -5.33 5.17
C ASN A 30 6.05 -6.01 4.06
N ILE A 31 5.85 -5.29 2.96
CA ILE A 31 5.13 -5.77 1.78
C ILE A 31 6.11 -5.84 0.60
N THR A 32 6.19 -7.00 -0.03
CA THR A 32 6.96 -7.21 -1.27
C THR A 32 6.49 -6.22 -2.33
N ALA A 33 7.38 -5.39 -2.84
CA ALA A 33 7.05 -4.42 -3.89
C ALA A 33 7.21 -5.05 -5.29
N TYR A 34 6.22 -4.80 -6.16
CA TYR A 34 6.28 -5.14 -7.58
C TYR A 34 6.02 -3.92 -8.46
N THR A 35 6.78 -3.79 -9.54
CA THR A 35 6.52 -2.80 -10.59
C THR A 35 5.65 -3.43 -11.66
N ASN A 36 4.62 -2.74 -12.15
CA ASN A 36 3.75 -3.31 -13.19
C ASN A 36 4.45 -3.33 -14.57
N CYS A 37 5.45 -2.45 -14.78
CA CYS A 37 6.28 -2.41 -15.99
C CYS A 37 7.62 -3.15 -15.84
N SER A 38 7.71 -4.18 -15.01
CA SER A 38 8.92 -5.02 -14.93
C SER A 38 9.16 -5.76 -16.25
N GLN A 39 10.42 -5.84 -16.70
CA GLN A 39 10.81 -6.60 -17.90
C GLN A 39 10.32 -8.06 -17.92
N LYS A 40 10.06 -8.65 -16.75
CA LYS A 40 9.54 -10.01 -16.62
C LYS A 40 8.11 -10.19 -17.14
N TRP A 41 7.29 -9.15 -17.09
CA TRP A 41 5.85 -9.26 -17.36
C TRP A 41 5.20 -8.04 -18.02
N PHE A 42 5.98 -7.00 -18.38
CA PHE A 42 5.46 -5.73 -18.92
C PHE A 42 4.59 -5.90 -20.17
N ASP A 43 4.87 -6.92 -20.98
CA ASP A 43 4.23 -7.24 -22.26
C ASP A 43 3.09 -8.26 -22.14
N LYS A 44 2.85 -8.80 -20.93
CA LYS A 44 1.86 -9.85 -20.73
C LYS A 44 0.47 -9.26 -20.88
N GLU A 45 -0.30 -9.84 -21.79
CA GLU A 45 -1.64 -9.38 -22.11
C GLU A 45 -2.61 -9.53 -20.94
N MET A 46 -3.46 -8.52 -20.79
CA MET A 46 -4.65 -8.50 -19.96
C MET A 46 -5.87 -8.50 -20.89
N LEU A 47 -7.08 -8.61 -20.32
CA LEU A 47 -8.30 -8.51 -21.12
C LEU A 47 -8.37 -7.15 -21.86
N GLY A 48 -8.85 -7.17 -23.11
CA GLY A 48 -9.07 -5.97 -23.92
C GLY A 48 -7.81 -5.35 -24.52
N SER A 49 -6.84 -6.17 -24.95
CA SER A 49 -5.58 -5.73 -25.61
C SER A 49 -4.69 -4.82 -24.76
N LYS A 50 -4.90 -4.81 -23.45
CA LYS A 50 -4.04 -4.12 -22.47
C LYS A 50 -2.88 -5.04 -22.08
N THR A 51 -1.84 -4.47 -21.48
CA THR A 51 -0.76 -5.26 -20.87
C THR A 51 -0.64 -4.92 -19.38
N ILE A 52 0.10 -5.73 -18.63
CA ILE A 52 0.38 -5.43 -17.23
C ILE A 52 1.07 -4.08 -17.08
N CYS A 53 1.93 -3.66 -18.03
CA CYS A 53 2.54 -2.34 -17.95
C CYS A 53 1.55 -1.19 -18.20
N SER A 54 0.61 -1.34 -19.15
CA SER A 54 -0.32 -0.25 -19.47
C SER A 54 -1.51 -0.14 -18.51
N SER A 55 -1.90 -1.22 -17.82
CA SER A 55 -3.10 -1.23 -16.95
C SER A 55 -3.04 -2.16 -15.74
N GLY A 56 -1.88 -2.74 -15.43
CA GLY A 56 -1.72 -3.76 -14.38
C GLY A 56 -1.35 -3.24 -12.99
N SER A 57 -1.57 -1.97 -12.66
CA SER A 57 -1.24 -1.42 -11.33
C SER A 57 -2.09 -2.05 -10.22
N MET A 58 -3.39 -2.29 -10.47
CA MET A 58 -4.24 -3.04 -9.53
C MET A 58 -3.76 -4.49 -9.38
N VAL A 59 -3.54 -5.20 -10.49
CA VAL A 59 -3.03 -6.60 -10.47
C VAL A 59 -1.71 -6.68 -9.70
N SER A 60 -0.81 -5.74 -9.93
CA SER A 60 0.48 -5.70 -9.23
C SER A 60 0.30 -5.45 -7.74
N SER A 61 -0.59 -4.54 -7.35
CA SER A 61 -0.91 -4.25 -5.93
C SER A 61 -1.49 -5.47 -5.21
N LEU A 62 -2.42 -6.20 -5.84
CA LEU A 62 -2.99 -7.43 -5.28
C LEU A 62 -1.94 -8.54 -5.18
N ALA A 63 -1.06 -8.65 -6.18
CA ALA A 63 0.05 -9.61 -6.16
C ALA A 63 1.03 -9.32 -5.01
N MET A 64 1.32 -8.05 -4.71
CA MET A 64 2.13 -7.68 -3.54
C MET A 64 1.51 -8.18 -2.23
N ILE A 65 0.19 -8.02 -2.05
CA ILE A 65 -0.54 -8.47 -0.85
C ILE A 65 -0.45 -10.00 -0.73
N LEU A 66 -0.81 -10.71 -1.80
CA LEU A 66 -0.80 -12.18 -1.83
C LEU A 66 0.60 -12.75 -1.57
N GLN A 67 1.63 -12.20 -2.22
CA GLN A 67 3.01 -12.64 -2.02
C GLN A 67 3.48 -12.39 -0.59
N SER A 68 3.20 -11.23 -0.03
CA SER A 68 3.61 -10.87 1.34
C SER A 68 2.89 -11.73 2.38
N SER A 69 1.75 -12.30 2.01
CA SER A 69 0.99 -13.26 2.80
C SER A 69 1.35 -14.72 2.49
N SER A 70 2.46 -14.96 1.78
CA SER A 70 2.95 -16.28 1.37
C SER A 70 1.93 -17.12 0.60
N ARG A 71 0.98 -16.48 -0.10
CA ARG A 71 0.00 -17.18 -0.94
C ARG A 71 0.67 -17.69 -2.21
N THR A 72 0.17 -18.81 -2.69
CA THR A 72 0.60 -19.41 -3.95
C THR A 72 -0.59 -19.68 -4.85
N ILE A 73 -0.37 -19.70 -6.16
CA ILE A 73 -1.33 -20.14 -7.16
C ILE A 73 -0.67 -21.27 -7.94
N ASN A 74 -1.28 -22.45 -7.93
CA ASN A 74 -0.69 -23.67 -8.53
C ASN A 74 0.74 -23.92 -8.05
N SER A 75 0.96 -23.81 -6.72
CA SER A 75 2.27 -23.97 -6.06
C SER A 75 3.36 -22.97 -6.48
N ARG A 76 3.00 -21.91 -7.20
CA ARG A 76 3.91 -20.83 -7.56
C ARG A 76 3.69 -19.61 -6.66
N PRO A 77 4.74 -18.97 -6.15
CA PRO A 77 4.63 -17.67 -5.48
C PRO A 77 3.90 -16.67 -6.37
N VAL A 78 3.00 -15.87 -5.78
CA VAL A 78 2.20 -14.92 -6.54
C VAL A 78 3.06 -13.75 -6.98
N ASN A 79 3.00 -13.43 -8.27
CA ASN A 79 3.55 -12.21 -8.86
C ASN A 79 2.53 -11.66 -9.88
N PRO A 80 2.77 -10.48 -10.50
CA PRO A 80 1.79 -9.88 -11.41
C PRO A 80 1.39 -10.80 -12.58
N GLU A 81 2.35 -11.54 -13.16
CA GLU A 81 2.07 -12.49 -14.26
C GLU A 81 1.23 -13.68 -13.78
N VAL A 82 1.60 -14.27 -12.64
CA VAL A 82 0.89 -15.43 -12.07
C VAL A 82 -0.54 -15.05 -11.71
N LEU A 83 -0.75 -13.91 -11.08
CA LEU A 83 -2.09 -13.43 -10.75
C LEU A 83 -2.89 -13.06 -12.00
N ASN A 84 -2.28 -12.38 -12.98
CA ASN A 84 -2.96 -12.03 -14.23
C ASN A 84 -3.47 -13.29 -14.96
N ARG A 85 -2.62 -14.31 -15.12
CA ARG A 85 -3.00 -15.59 -15.72
C ARG A 85 -4.12 -16.30 -14.96
N TYR A 86 -4.08 -16.26 -13.63
CA TYR A 86 -5.16 -16.79 -12.80
C TYR A 86 -6.48 -16.09 -13.07
N LEU A 87 -6.48 -14.75 -13.07
CA LEU A 87 -7.67 -13.95 -13.38
C LEU A 87 -8.22 -14.26 -14.77
N ILE A 88 -7.36 -14.36 -15.80
CA ILE A 88 -7.80 -14.75 -17.16
C ILE A 88 -8.47 -16.13 -17.14
N THR A 89 -7.83 -17.12 -16.50
CA THR A 89 -8.32 -18.51 -16.48
C THR A 89 -9.64 -18.66 -15.73
N LYS A 90 -9.91 -17.78 -14.75
CA LYS A 90 -11.08 -17.83 -13.89
C LYS A 90 -12.20 -16.86 -14.30
N ASN A 91 -12.11 -16.23 -15.48
CA ASN A 91 -13.00 -15.15 -15.89
C ASN A 91 -13.10 -14.04 -14.81
N GLY A 92 -11.96 -13.75 -14.19
CA GLY A 92 -11.80 -12.77 -13.11
C GLY A 92 -11.74 -11.32 -13.59
N TYR A 93 -11.94 -11.08 -14.88
CA TYR A 93 -12.11 -9.75 -15.46
C TYR A 93 -13.54 -9.58 -15.96
N LYS A 94 -14.14 -8.42 -15.71
CA LYS A 94 -15.39 -7.96 -16.33
C LYS A 94 -15.13 -7.51 -17.77
N GLU A 95 -16.19 -7.27 -18.55
CA GLU A 95 -16.09 -6.87 -19.95
C GLU A 95 -15.26 -5.59 -20.19
N ASP A 96 -15.28 -4.65 -19.24
CA ASP A 96 -14.50 -3.41 -19.26
C ASP A 96 -13.03 -3.58 -18.81
N GLY A 97 -12.65 -4.79 -18.41
CA GLY A 97 -11.34 -5.14 -17.89
C GLY A 97 -11.16 -4.89 -16.39
N GLU A 98 -12.20 -4.49 -15.66
CA GLU A 98 -12.15 -4.42 -14.20
C GLU A 98 -12.03 -5.81 -13.57
N ILE A 99 -11.37 -5.91 -12.42
CA ILE A 99 -11.24 -7.18 -11.70
C ILE A 99 -12.55 -7.51 -10.98
N ASN A 100 -13.08 -8.71 -11.21
CA ASN A 100 -14.07 -9.33 -10.35
C ASN A 100 -13.40 -9.87 -9.08
N PHE A 101 -13.39 -9.07 -8.01
CA PHE A 101 -12.72 -9.43 -6.76
C PHE A 101 -13.26 -10.71 -6.11
N ALA A 102 -14.48 -11.16 -6.42
CA ALA A 102 -15.03 -12.40 -5.86
C ALA A 102 -14.19 -13.63 -6.22
N VAL A 103 -13.54 -13.62 -7.39
CA VAL A 103 -12.65 -14.71 -7.87
C VAL A 103 -11.38 -14.83 -7.01
N LEU A 104 -11.00 -13.77 -6.31
CA LEU A 104 -9.82 -13.77 -5.43
C LEU A 104 -10.08 -14.48 -4.09
N ASN A 105 -11.35 -14.65 -3.71
CA ASN A 105 -11.72 -15.38 -2.49
C ASN A 105 -11.21 -16.83 -2.52
N GLU A 106 -11.19 -17.46 -3.71
CA GLU A 106 -10.67 -18.83 -3.91
C GLU A 106 -9.17 -18.96 -3.60
N ILE A 107 -8.42 -17.86 -3.64
CA ILE A 107 -6.98 -17.81 -3.31
C ILE A 107 -6.73 -17.07 -1.99
N GLY A 108 -7.78 -16.90 -1.19
CA GLY A 108 -7.73 -16.37 0.17
C GLY A 108 -7.61 -14.86 0.28
N LEU A 109 -7.90 -14.09 -0.78
CA LEU A 109 -7.90 -12.62 -0.72
C LEU A 109 -9.33 -12.08 -0.88
N HIS A 110 -9.85 -11.49 0.18
CA HIS A 110 -11.21 -11.00 0.25
C HIS A 110 -11.24 -9.48 0.21
N LEU A 111 -11.99 -8.92 -0.73
CA LEU A 111 -12.39 -7.51 -0.64
C LEU A 111 -13.42 -7.39 0.48
N VAL A 112 -13.06 -6.64 1.53
CA VAL A 112 -13.92 -6.39 2.68
C VAL A 112 -14.90 -5.27 2.36
N ARG A 113 -14.37 -4.15 1.84
CA ARG A 113 -15.17 -2.99 1.42
C ARG A 113 -14.32 -1.97 0.66
N THR A 114 -15.00 -1.03 0.03
CA THR A 114 -14.42 0.20 -0.53
C THR A 114 -14.94 1.39 0.25
N VAL A 115 -14.07 2.33 0.62
CA VAL A 115 -14.42 3.53 1.38
C VAL A 115 -13.80 4.78 0.76
N SER A 116 -14.52 5.90 0.78
CA SER A 116 -13.98 7.22 0.44
C SER A 116 -13.42 7.95 1.67
N ASP A 117 -13.89 7.59 2.86
CA ASP A 117 -13.34 8.11 4.13
C ASP A 117 -12.01 7.43 4.47
N LEU A 118 -10.92 8.19 4.42
CA LEU A 118 -9.60 7.70 4.74
C LEU A 118 -9.43 7.44 6.24
N GLY A 119 -10.21 8.08 7.11
CA GLY A 119 -10.22 7.77 8.55
C GLY A 119 -10.59 6.31 8.79
N THR A 120 -11.72 5.87 8.22
CA THR A 120 -12.15 4.47 8.21
C THR A 120 -11.07 3.56 7.62
N ALA A 121 -10.48 3.90 6.48
CA ALA A 121 -9.41 3.08 5.87
C ALA A 121 -8.22 2.87 6.83
N MET A 122 -7.88 3.90 7.62
CA MET A 122 -6.79 3.84 8.58
C MET A 122 -7.12 3.06 9.84
N GLU A 123 -8.38 3.00 10.26
CA GLU A 123 -8.83 2.08 11.31
C GLU A 123 -8.58 0.62 10.87
N TYR A 124 -8.95 0.26 9.64
CA TYR A 124 -8.68 -1.07 9.10
C TYR A 124 -7.18 -1.34 8.95
N TYR A 125 -6.41 -0.37 8.46
CA TYR A 125 -4.95 -0.52 8.35
C TYR A 125 -4.30 -0.86 9.69
N LYS A 126 -4.72 -0.18 10.77
CA LYS A 126 -4.26 -0.41 12.15
C LYS A 126 -4.70 -1.75 12.74
N ASN A 127 -5.73 -2.38 12.18
CA ASN A 127 -6.21 -3.71 12.54
C ASN A 127 -5.71 -4.79 11.56
N ASP A 128 -4.50 -4.61 11.02
CA ASP A 128 -3.81 -5.57 10.13
C ASP A 128 -4.49 -5.89 8.79
N PHE A 129 -5.43 -5.08 8.32
CA PHE A 129 -5.94 -5.19 6.96
C PHE A 129 -4.95 -4.60 5.94
N TYR A 130 -5.04 -5.07 4.70
CA TYR A 130 -4.32 -4.51 3.56
C TYR A 130 -5.17 -3.44 2.89
N ILE A 131 -4.56 -2.33 2.51
CA ILE A 131 -5.25 -1.22 1.85
C ILE A 131 -4.61 -0.96 0.50
N VAL A 132 -5.41 -0.97 -0.55
CA VAL A 132 -5.01 -0.48 -1.88
C VAL A 132 -5.67 0.88 -2.09
N LEU A 133 -4.85 1.90 -2.31
CA LEU A 133 -5.31 3.27 -2.56
C LEU A 133 -5.53 3.48 -4.05
N ASN A 134 -6.70 3.97 -4.42
CA ASN A 134 -7.03 4.43 -5.76
C ASN A 134 -6.59 5.89 -5.91
N LEU A 135 -5.58 6.11 -6.75
CA LEU A 135 -4.92 7.38 -6.94
C LEU A 135 -5.38 8.03 -8.26
N ASN A 136 -5.57 9.35 -8.23
CA ASN A 136 -5.83 10.16 -9.41
C ASN A 136 -7.00 9.64 -10.28
N PHE A 137 -8.12 9.27 -9.65
CA PHE A 137 -9.35 8.81 -10.33
C PHE A 137 -9.16 7.54 -11.16
N GLY A 138 -8.55 6.50 -10.58
CA GLY A 138 -8.39 5.19 -11.22
C GLY A 138 -7.17 5.07 -12.12
N LYS A 139 -6.36 6.12 -12.26
CA LYS A 139 -5.15 6.10 -13.10
C LYS A 139 -4.03 5.26 -12.49
N ASN A 140 -4.00 5.09 -11.16
CA ASN A 140 -2.99 4.31 -10.48
C ASN A 140 -3.55 3.68 -9.19
N TYR A 141 -2.97 2.55 -8.80
CA TYR A 141 -3.26 1.85 -7.56
C TYR A 141 -1.97 1.56 -6.84
N GLY A 142 -1.91 1.80 -5.53
CA GLY A 142 -0.74 1.50 -4.70
C GLY A 142 -1.13 0.87 -3.38
N VAL A 143 -0.27 0.00 -2.85
CA VAL A 143 -0.51 -0.66 -1.56
C VAL A 143 0.00 0.21 -0.43
N LEU A 144 -0.86 0.56 0.52
CA LEU A 144 -0.47 1.31 1.71
C LEU A 144 0.50 0.49 2.58
N ILE A 145 1.66 1.07 2.86
CA ILE A 145 2.69 0.47 3.72
C ILE A 145 3.01 1.34 4.94
N GLY A 146 2.52 2.57 5.03
CA GLY A 146 2.77 3.44 6.17
C GLY A 146 2.13 4.81 6.00
N TYR A 147 2.37 5.71 6.94
CA TYR A 147 1.83 7.07 6.93
C TYR A 147 2.68 7.99 7.79
N LYS A 148 2.55 9.30 7.58
CA LYS A 148 3.14 10.35 8.41
C LYS A 148 2.06 11.18 9.06
N GLU A 149 2.30 11.54 10.31
CA GLU A 149 1.44 12.39 11.13
C GLU A 149 2.18 13.67 11.53
N ILE A 150 1.44 14.77 11.54
CA ILE A 150 1.84 16.04 12.17
C ILE A 150 0.72 16.40 13.15
N ASP A 151 1.07 16.61 14.42
CA ASP A 151 0.11 16.96 15.47
C ASP A 151 -1.07 15.97 15.55
N ASN A 152 -0.76 14.67 15.42
CA ASN A 152 -1.69 13.54 15.40
C ASN A 152 -2.68 13.51 14.22
N GLN A 153 -2.45 14.32 13.18
CA GLN A 153 -3.20 14.26 11.93
C GLN A 153 -2.35 13.64 10.83
N ILE A 154 -2.91 12.66 10.11
CA ILE A 154 -2.23 12.06 8.97
C ILE A 154 -2.14 13.09 7.85
N THR A 155 -0.91 13.42 7.45
CA THR A 155 -0.62 14.39 6.39
C THR A 155 -0.17 13.74 5.11
N GLN A 156 0.40 12.53 5.17
CA GLN A 156 0.90 11.80 4.02
C GLN A 156 0.73 10.29 4.20
N TYR A 157 0.48 9.59 3.10
CA TYR A 157 0.47 8.13 3.02
C TYR A 157 1.73 7.62 2.32
N ILE A 158 2.26 6.49 2.78
CA ILE A 158 3.43 5.85 2.20
C ILE A 158 2.97 4.56 1.52
N ILE A 159 3.27 4.39 0.24
CA ILE A 159 2.78 3.27 -0.58
C ILE A 159 3.91 2.51 -1.28
N ASN A 160 3.66 1.25 -1.59
CA ASN A 160 4.32 0.61 -2.72
C ASN A 160 3.57 0.99 -4.01
N ASN A 161 4.20 1.79 -4.87
CA ASN A 161 3.65 2.29 -6.12
C ASN A 161 4.13 1.44 -7.32
N PRO A 162 3.25 0.65 -7.98
CA PRO A 162 3.64 -0.21 -9.09
C PRO A 162 4.10 0.54 -10.34
N ILE A 163 3.51 1.71 -10.63
CA ILE A 163 3.81 2.50 -11.83
C ILE A 163 5.09 3.31 -11.65
N LYS A 164 5.23 3.95 -10.49
CA LYS A 164 6.37 4.82 -10.17
C LYS A 164 6.93 4.53 -8.79
N PRO A 165 7.82 3.53 -8.64
CA PRO A 165 8.32 3.11 -7.33
C PRO A 165 9.05 4.20 -6.54
N SER A 166 9.60 5.22 -7.22
CA SER A 166 10.22 6.39 -6.59
C SER A 166 9.21 7.39 -6.02
N GLU A 167 7.94 7.35 -6.45
CA GLU A 167 6.85 8.20 -5.96
C GLU A 167 6.01 7.39 -4.95
N ASN A 168 6.54 7.25 -3.74
CA ASN A 168 5.95 6.44 -2.66
C ASN A 168 5.25 7.26 -1.56
N ILE A 169 5.27 8.59 -1.63
CA ILE A 169 4.59 9.48 -0.69
C ILE A 169 3.41 10.13 -1.41
N ILE A 170 2.22 10.01 -0.84
CA ILE A 170 0.95 10.44 -1.43
C ILE A 170 0.22 11.40 -0.50
N ASP A 171 -0.24 12.52 -1.04
CA ASP A 171 -1.11 13.44 -0.31
C ASP A 171 -2.55 12.88 -0.26
N PRO A 172 -3.30 13.08 0.85
CA PRO A 172 -4.68 12.63 0.98
C PRO A 172 -5.59 13.06 -0.18
N LYS A 173 -5.37 14.25 -0.74
CA LYS A 173 -6.17 14.84 -1.84
C LYS A 173 -6.06 14.05 -3.15
N ASP A 174 -4.99 13.27 -3.33
CA ASP A 174 -4.76 12.50 -4.55
C ASP A 174 -5.41 11.11 -4.50
N ILE A 175 -6.00 10.76 -3.35
CA ILE A 175 -6.68 9.48 -3.10
C ILE A 175 -8.19 9.69 -3.28
N THR A 176 -8.80 8.85 -4.11
CA THR A 176 -10.23 8.89 -4.39
C THR A 176 -11.02 7.91 -3.54
N VAL A 177 -10.53 6.67 -3.44
CA VAL A 177 -11.10 5.62 -2.59
C VAL A 177 -10.00 4.70 -2.09
N ALA A 178 -10.25 4.03 -0.97
CA ALA A 178 -9.44 2.96 -0.43
C ALA A 178 -10.20 1.63 -0.55
N LEU A 179 -9.54 0.63 -1.13
CA LEU A 179 -10.03 -0.75 -1.19
C LEU A 179 -9.39 -1.53 -0.04
N ILE A 180 -10.22 -2.14 0.79
CA ILE A 180 -9.81 -2.80 2.02
C ILE A 180 -9.86 -4.31 1.81
N PHE A 181 -8.74 -4.98 2.02
CA PHE A 181 -8.59 -6.40 1.83
C PHE A 181 -8.19 -7.12 3.11
N ARG A 182 -8.68 -8.35 3.24
CA ARG A 182 -8.25 -9.31 4.25
C ARG A 182 -7.74 -10.57 3.56
N VAL A 183 -6.63 -11.11 4.06
CA VAL A 183 -6.17 -12.44 3.67
C VAL A 183 -6.64 -13.45 4.70
N VAL A 184 -7.25 -14.56 4.25
CA VAL A 184 -7.75 -15.66 5.09
C VAL A 184 -7.15 -16.99 4.67
#